data_AF-A0A2S1YH69-F1
#
_entry.id   AF-A0A2S1YH69-F1
#
_cell.length_a   1.000
_cell.length_b   1.000
_cell.length_c   1.000
_cell.angle_alpha   90.00
_cell.angle_beta   90.00
_cell.angle_gamma   90.00
#
_symmetry.space_group_name_H-M   'P 1'
#
loop_
_entity.id
_entity.type
_entity.pdbx_description
1 polymer ?
#
loop_
_entity_poly.entity_id
_entity_poly.type
_entity_poly.pdbx_seq_one_letter_code
_entity_poly.pdbx_strand_id
1 'polypeptide(L)'
;MCRYAMTSYKPHYACFNCRKTFKRRLMGDIKKGEKSVFESKCPECGELMANMGLDFESPKKDDLKKWDHLKSLYSVGITFHSCGCSGPGYIPNSKEKLIEYFERLKEGYFKNLDFWRARIEPSTNIERDKDWNRNWAELGKVASKNRKEIVKNQEGIDHWLKKVKEIENKIELIK
;
A
#
# COMPACT_ATOMS: atom_id res chain seq x y z
N MET A 1 16.82 -16.84 3.28
CA MET A 1 15.63 -17.72 3.15
C MET A 1 14.40 -16.97 3.66
N CYS A 2 13.28 -16.95 2.93
CA CYS A 2 12.03 -16.29 3.33
C CYS A 2 11.49 -16.99 4.59
N ARG A 3 11.46 -16.29 5.72
CA ARG A 3 11.02 -16.82 7.03
C ARG A 3 9.63 -17.49 6.95
N TYR A 4 8.77 -16.94 6.10
CA TYR A 4 7.39 -17.40 5.93
C TYR A 4 7.21 -18.51 4.89
N ALA A 5 8.24 -18.84 4.11
CA ALA A 5 8.18 -19.96 3.16
C ALA A 5 8.36 -21.33 3.83
N MET A 6 9.03 -21.35 4.98
CA MET A 6 9.39 -22.58 5.72
C MET A 6 8.41 -22.90 6.85
N THR A 7 7.54 -21.95 7.23
CA THR A 7 6.63 -22.11 8.38
C THR A 7 5.36 -21.33 8.15
N SER A 8 4.22 -21.96 8.44
CA SER A 8 2.90 -21.35 8.41
C SER A 8 2.76 -20.27 9.49
N TYR A 9 3.09 -19.02 9.14
CA TYR A 9 3.02 -17.89 10.05
C TYR A 9 1.62 -17.29 10.08
N LYS A 10 1.20 -16.84 11.27
CA LYS A 10 -0.16 -16.34 11.51
C LYS A 10 -0.19 -14.82 11.39
N PRO A 11 -1.12 -14.24 10.59
CA PRO A 11 -1.31 -12.80 10.57
C PRO A 11 -1.78 -12.32 11.94
N HIS A 12 -1.24 -11.17 12.34
CA HIS A 12 -1.65 -10.45 13.53
C HIS A 12 -2.81 -9.53 13.20
N TYR A 13 -3.83 -9.58 14.05
CA TYR A 13 -4.98 -8.69 13.99
C TYR A 13 -4.96 -7.75 15.18
N ALA A 14 -5.32 -6.48 14.98
CA ALA A 14 -5.35 -5.46 16.01
C ALA A 14 -6.76 -4.90 16.19
N CYS A 15 -7.21 -4.80 17.44
CA CYS A 15 -8.40 -4.04 17.80
C CYS A 15 -7.94 -2.70 18.40
N PHE A 16 -8.18 -1.60 17.69
CA PHE A 16 -7.76 -0.27 18.13
C PHE A 16 -8.58 0.27 19.31
N ASN A 17 -9.82 -0.19 19.47
CA ASN A 17 -10.69 0.21 20.59
C ASN A 17 -10.23 -0.43 21.90
N CYS A 18 -10.00 -1.74 21.89
CA CYS A 18 -9.54 -2.50 23.06
C CYS A 18 -8.02 -2.46 23.27
N ARG A 19 -7.26 -2.02 22.27
CA ARG A 19 -5.79 -2.02 22.24
C ARG A 19 -5.22 -3.42 22.51
N LYS A 20 -5.76 -4.40 21.78
CA LYS A 20 -5.41 -5.82 21.88
C LYS A 20 -5.05 -6.39 20.51
N THR A 21 -4.16 -7.37 20.53
CA THR A 21 -3.73 -8.09 19.34
C THR A 21 -3.95 -9.58 19.48
N PHE A 22 -4.43 -10.19 18.41
CA PHE A 22 -4.65 -11.63 18.35
C PHE A 22 -4.01 -12.20 17.08
N LYS A 23 -3.39 -13.38 17.21
CA LYS A 23 -2.96 -14.16 16.05
C LYS A 23 -4.11 -15.06 15.65
N ARG A 24 -4.61 -14.93 14.41
CA ARG A 24 -5.69 -15.80 13.94
C ARG A 24 -5.11 -17.17 13.59
N ARG A 25 -5.76 -18.24 14.04
CA ARG A 25 -5.42 -19.60 13.61
C ARG A 25 -5.57 -19.71 12.09
N LEU A 26 -4.67 -20.42 11.43
CA LEU A 26 -4.82 -20.68 9.99
C LEU A 26 -5.90 -21.74 9.83
N MET A 27 -6.67 -21.69 8.73
CA MET A 27 -7.72 -22.70 8.54
C MET A 27 -7.18 -24.12 8.39
N GLY A 28 -5.93 -24.27 7.92
CA GLY A 28 -5.22 -25.54 7.98
C GLY A 28 -5.09 -26.12 9.39
N ASP A 29 -5.21 -25.31 10.44
CA ASP A 29 -5.22 -25.71 11.85
C ASP A 29 -6.62 -26.16 12.33
N ILE A 30 -7.69 -25.89 11.58
CA ILE A 30 -9.10 -26.14 11.98
C ILE A 30 -9.73 -27.22 11.09
N LYS A 31 -9.70 -27.04 9.76
CA LYS A 31 -10.22 -27.99 8.77
C LYS A 31 -9.52 -27.75 7.43
N LYS A 32 -8.84 -28.76 6.88
CA LYS A 32 -8.21 -28.66 5.55
C LYS A 32 -9.31 -28.42 4.48
N GLY A 33 -9.20 -27.34 3.71
CA GLY A 33 -9.91 -27.18 2.44
C GLY A 33 -10.79 -25.93 2.28
N GLU A 34 -11.22 -25.26 3.35
CA GLU A 34 -12.14 -24.11 3.25
C GLU A 34 -11.48 -22.79 3.68
N LYS A 35 -11.65 -21.74 2.87
CA LYS A 35 -11.24 -20.38 3.23
C LYS A 35 -12.19 -19.86 4.31
N SER A 36 -11.67 -19.33 5.42
CA SER A 36 -12.53 -18.68 6.41
C SER A 36 -13.10 -17.40 5.80
N VAL A 37 -14.41 -17.39 5.57
CA VAL A 37 -15.16 -16.20 5.14
C VAL A 37 -15.52 -15.30 6.34
N PHE A 38 -15.29 -15.78 7.57
CA PHE A 38 -15.64 -15.05 8.78
C PHE A 38 -14.72 -13.85 9.02
N GLU A 39 -15.33 -12.70 9.28
CA GLU A 39 -14.64 -11.49 9.71
C GLU A 39 -13.90 -11.71 11.04
N SER A 40 -12.74 -11.10 11.19
CA SER A 40 -11.99 -11.13 12.46
C SER A 40 -12.61 -10.17 13.46
N LYS A 41 -13.38 -10.67 14.42
CA LYS A 41 -13.97 -9.86 15.50
C LYS A 41 -13.13 -9.89 16.78
N CYS A 42 -13.11 -8.78 17.50
CA CYS A 42 -12.42 -8.65 18.77
C CYS A 42 -13.18 -9.46 19.85
N PRO A 43 -12.52 -10.37 20.59
CA PRO A 43 -13.19 -11.18 21.60
C PRO A 43 -13.63 -10.39 22.85
N GLU A 44 -13.20 -9.13 22.99
CA GLU A 44 -13.60 -8.27 24.11
C GLU A 44 -14.79 -7.38 23.75
N CYS A 45 -14.75 -6.68 22.61
CA CYS A 45 -15.80 -5.72 22.24
C CYS A 45 -16.64 -6.11 21.01
N GLY A 46 -16.35 -7.24 20.35
CA GLY A 46 -17.08 -7.71 19.17
C GLY A 46 -16.77 -6.97 17.87
N GLU A 47 -16.07 -5.84 17.91
CA GLU A 47 -15.73 -5.00 16.76
C GLU A 47 -14.78 -5.69 15.77
N LEU A 48 -14.82 -5.26 14.52
CA LEU A 48 -13.89 -5.73 13.49
C LEU A 48 -12.44 -5.37 13.85
N MET A 49 -11.56 -6.34 13.63
CA MET A 49 -10.13 -6.20 13.85
C MET A 49 -9.39 -5.92 12.54
N ALA A 50 -8.44 -5.00 12.61
CA ALA A 50 -7.54 -4.68 11.52
C ALA A 50 -6.55 -5.83 11.28
N ASN A 51 -6.48 -6.35 10.05
CA ASN A 51 -5.39 -7.25 9.66
C ASN A 51 -4.11 -6.43 9.51
N MET A 52 -3.18 -6.57 10.46
CA MET A 52 -1.93 -5.81 10.48
C MET A 52 -0.77 -6.54 9.82
N GLY A 53 -0.94 -7.82 9.47
CA GLY A 53 0.06 -8.61 8.74
C GLY A 53 0.97 -9.47 9.61
N LEU A 54 2.04 -9.98 8.99
CA LEU A 54 2.91 -11.00 9.57
C LEU A 54 3.97 -10.36 10.47
N ASP A 55 4.51 -9.20 10.08
CA ASP A 55 5.61 -8.53 10.80
C ASP A 55 5.13 -7.52 11.85
N PHE A 56 3.82 -7.50 12.14
CA PHE A 56 3.26 -6.55 13.09
C PHE A 56 3.68 -6.88 14.53
N GLU A 57 4.27 -5.90 15.20
CA GLU A 57 4.55 -5.93 16.63
C GLU A 57 3.56 -5.02 17.37
N SER A 58 2.82 -5.62 18.31
CA SER A 58 1.86 -4.85 19.12
C SER A 58 2.60 -3.99 20.15
N PRO A 59 2.24 -2.71 20.30
CA PRO A 59 2.71 -1.91 21.41
C PRO A 59 2.06 -2.37 22.72
N LYS A 60 2.55 -1.84 23.85
CA LYS A 60 1.93 -2.04 25.16
C LYS A 60 0.50 -1.47 25.16
N LYS A 61 -0.41 -2.08 25.92
CA LYS A 61 -1.86 -1.72 25.92
C LYS A 61 -2.12 -0.26 26.34
N ASP A 62 -1.27 0.28 27.20
CA ASP A 62 -1.32 1.63 27.77
C ASP A 62 -0.60 2.69 26.92
N ASP A 63 0.13 2.28 25.87
CA ASP A 63 0.81 3.21 24.96
C ASP A 63 -0.18 3.81 23.94
N LEU A 64 -1.01 4.72 24.44
CA LEU A 64 -2.11 5.34 23.68
C LEU A 64 -1.62 5.99 22.39
N LYS A 65 -0.46 6.66 22.43
CA LYS A 65 0.13 7.36 21.28
C LYS A 65 0.51 6.36 20.18
N LYS A 66 1.13 5.23 20.51
CA LYS A 66 1.44 4.20 19.49
C LYS A 66 0.19 3.54 18.93
N TRP A 67 -0.80 3.26 19.75
CA TRP A 67 -2.07 2.69 19.28
C TRP A 67 -2.80 3.61 18.32
N ASP A 68 -2.86 4.91 18.63
CA ASP A 68 -3.46 5.92 17.76
C ASP A 68 -2.69 6.09 16.44
N HIS A 69 -1.35 6.09 16.50
CA HIS A 69 -0.51 6.11 15.30
C HIS A 69 -0.73 4.88 14.41
N LEU A 70 -0.82 3.68 14.99
CA LEU A 70 -1.12 2.45 14.24
C LEU A 70 -2.51 2.48 13.59
N LYS A 71 -3.50 3.05 14.28
CA LYS A 71 -4.84 3.28 13.72
C LYS A 71 -4.77 4.22 12.52
N SER A 72 -3.98 5.29 12.62
CA SER A 72 -3.73 6.23 11.53
C SER A 72 -3.07 5.55 10.32
N LEU A 73 -2.01 4.77 10.55
CA LEU A 73 -1.35 3.98 9.49
C LEU A 73 -2.33 3.02 8.79
N TYR A 74 -3.14 2.28 9.57
CA TYR A 74 -4.11 1.36 9.02
C TYR A 74 -5.19 2.06 8.18
N SER A 75 -5.67 3.22 8.63
CA SER A 75 -6.70 3.99 7.92
C SER A 75 -6.30 4.40 6.50
N VAL A 76 -5.00 4.55 6.24
CA VAL A 76 -4.43 4.88 4.92
C VAL A 76 -3.85 3.68 4.19
N GLY A 77 -4.09 2.48 4.71
CA GLY A 77 -3.71 1.20 4.11
C GLY A 77 -2.27 0.75 4.36
N ILE A 78 -1.55 1.36 5.30
CA ILE A 78 -0.20 0.93 5.68
C ILE A 78 -0.29 -0.18 6.72
N THR A 79 0.25 -1.35 6.37
CA THR A 79 0.23 -2.59 7.18
C THR A 79 1.55 -3.35 7.02
N PHE A 80 1.76 -4.41 7.80
CA PHE A 80 3.05 -5.10 7.98
C PHE A 80 3.04 -6.48 7.31
N HIS A 81 2.71 -6.53 6.02
CA HIS A 81 2.71 -7.74 5.20
C HIS A 81 4.00 -7.85 4.38
N SER A 82 5.12 -8.26 4.99
CA SER A 82 6.33 -8.60 4.21
C SER A 82 6.52 -10.12 4.05
N CYS A 83 7.38 -10.54 3.10
CA CYS A 83 7.86 -11.94 3.03
C CYS A 83 8.94 -12.23 4.10
N GLY A 84 9.30 -11.26 4.95
CA GLY A 84 10.33 -11.46 5.97
C GLY A 84 11.75 -11.55 5.41
N CYS A 85 11.95 -11.41 4.08
CA CYS A 85 13.26 -11.23 3.45
C CYS A 85 13.75 -9.79 3.49
N SER A 86 12.84 -8.83 3.29
CA SER A 86 13.17 -7.40 3.12
C SER A 86 12.49 -6.50 4.17
N GLY A 87 11.68 -7.10 5.05
CA GLY A 87 10.83 -6.36 5.99
C GLY A 87 9.76 -5.52 5.26
N PRO A 88 8.98 -4.73 6.01
CA PRO A 88 7.90 -3.92 5.44
C PRO A 88 8.40 -2.61 4.78
N GLY A 89 9.71 -2.38 4.71
CA GLY A 89 10.29 -1.13 4.23
C GLY A 89 10.16 0.02 5.23
N TYR A 90 10.25 1.26 4.75
CA TYR A 90 10.09 2.46 5.59
C TYR A 90 8.63 2.62 6.02
N ILE A 91 8.41 2.71 7.33
CA ILE A 91 7.10 3.01 7.93
C ILE A 91 7.24 4.30 8.74
N PRO A 92 6.45 5.35 8.43
CA PRO A 92 6.45 6.57 9.22
C PRO A 92 6.12 6.29 10.69
N ASN A 93 6.87 6.90 11.60
CA ASN A 93 6.79 6.62 13.04
C ASN A 93 5.92 7.62 13.83
N SER A 94 5.34 8.60 13.15
CA SER A 94 4.46 9.64 13.71
C SER A 94 3.49 10.14 12.64
N LYS A 95 2.44 10.83 13.07
CA LYS A 95 1.44 11.45 12.19
C LYS A 95 2.09 12.50 11.27
N GLU A 96 3.01 13.29 11.80
CA GLU A 96 3.75 14.32 11.07
C GLU A 96 4.62 13.69 9.98
N LYS A 97 5.37 12.63 10.32
CA LYS A 97 6.19 11.89 9.34
C LYS A 97 5.35 11.15 8.30
N LEU A 98 4.13 10.76 8.65
CA LEU A 98 3.20 10.13 7.72
C LEU A 98 2.67 11.14 6.69
N ILE A 99 2.33 12.35 7.14
CA ILE A 99 1.96 13.45 6.24
C ILE A 99 3.14 13.83 5.34
N GLU A 100 4.34 14.01 5.90
CA GLU A 100 5.57 14.32 5.13
C GLU A 100 5.84 13.25 4.06
N TYR A 101 5.67 11.97 4.40
CA TYR A 101 5.82 10.87 3.46
C TYR A 101 4.84 10.97 2.27
N PHE A 102 3.58 11.27 2.54
CA PHE A 102 2.56 11.41 1.50
C PHE A 102 2.74 12.68 0.66
N GLU A 103 3.13 13.80 1.26
CA GLU A 103 3.48 15.02 0.52
C GLU A 103 4.63 14.76 -0.47
N ARG A 104 5.70 14.09 -0.02
CA ARG A 104 6.80 13.71 -0.91
C ARG A 104 6.37 12.77 -2.05
N LEU A 105 5.46 11.83 -1.78
CA LEU A 105 4.90 10.99 -2.84
C LEU A 105 4.09 11.81 -3.85
N LYS A 106 3.27 12.74 -3.36
CA LYS A 106 2.46 13.64 -4.19
C LYS A 106 3.33 14.50 -5.10
N GLU A 107 4.43 15.06 -4.58
CA GLU A 107 5.44 15.77 -5.39
C GLU A 107 6.00 14.89 -6.51
N GLY A 108 6.31 13.63 -6.21
CA GLY A 108 6.73 12.66 -7.21
C GLY A 108 5.67 12.44 -8.30
N TYR A 109 4.39 12.38 -7.91
CA TYR A 109 3.29 12.21 -8.88
C TYR A 109 3.08 13.45 -9.74
N PHE A 110 3.24 14.66 -9.18
CA PHE A 110 3.21 15.89 -9.98
C PHE A 110 4.33 15.94 -11.02
N LYS A 111 5.56 15.51 -10.67
CA LYS A 111 6.65 15.38 -11.67
C LYS A 111 6.30 14.43 -12.80
N ASN A 112 5.58 13.34 -12.52
CA ASN A 112 5.09 12.45 -13.58
C ASN A 112 3.99 13.14 -14.41
N LEU A 113 3.08 13.90 -13.80
CA LEU A 113 2.08 14.69 -14.53
C LEU A 113 2.73 15.71 -15.48
N ASP A 114 3.76 16.41 -15.02
CA ASP A 114 4.50 17.37 -15.85
C ASP A 114 5.14 16.69 -17.06
N PHE A 115 5.73 15.50 -16.86
CA PHE A 115 6.21 14.67 -17.96
C PHE A 115 5.11 14.37 -18.99
N TRP A 116 3.95 13.86 -18.54
CA TRP A 116 2.87 13.48 -19.47
C TRP A 116 2.21 14.68 -20.17
N ARG A 117 2.20 15.86 -19.54
CA ARG A 117 1.74 17.11 -20.16
C ARG A 117 2.71 17.65 -21.19
N ALA A 118 4.02 17.50 -20.96
CA ALA A 118 5.06 18.01 -21.85
C ALA A 118 5.48 17.01 -22.94
N ARG A 119 5.18 15.72 -22.77
CA ARG A 119 5.52 14.67 -23.74
C ARG A 119 4.84 14.96 -25.08
N ILE A 120 5.60 14.87 -26.17
CA ILE A 120 5.04 14.88 -27.52
C ILE A 120 4.55 13.46 -27.83
N GLU A 121 3.24 13.30 -28.00
CA GLU A 121 2.65 12.00 -28.31
C GLU A 121 3.10 11.53 -29.71
N PRO A 122 3.67 10.32 -29.83
CA PRO A 122 4.11 9.80 -31.12
C PRO A 122 2.91 9.51 -32.02
N SER A 123 3.04 9.84 -33.30
CA SER A 123 2.00 9.63 -34.32
C SER A 123 2.28 8.41 -35.21
N THR A 124 3.54 7.96 -35.23
CA THR A 124 3.99 6.81 -36.04
C THR A 124 4.68 5.75 -35.20
N ASN A 125 4.79 4.53 -35.74
CA ASN A 125 5.51 3.43 -35.08
C ASN A 125 7.00 3.75 -34.85
N ILE A 126 7.64 4.49 -35.77
CA ILE A 126 9.05 4.89 -35.63
C ILE A 126 9.21 5.90 -34.50
N GLU A 127 8.32 6.87 -34.40
CA GLU A 127 8.29 7.84 -33.30
C GLU A 127 8.01 7.16 -31.97
N ARG A 128 7.08 6.20 -31.94
CA ARG A 128 6.78 5.39 -30.76
C ARG A 128 8.03 4.66 -30.27
N ASP A 129 8.76 4.00 -31.16
CA ASP A 129 9.96 3.25 -30.76
C ASP A 129 11.05 4.17 -30.20
N LYS A 130 11.21 5.37 -30.78
CA LYS A 130 12.12 6.41 -30.26
C LYS A 130 11.68 6.94 -28.89
N ASP A 131 10.39 7.22 -28.72
CA ASP A 131 9.80 7.66 -27.46
C ASP A 131 9.98 6.59 -26.38
N TRP A 132 9.68 5.33 -26.71
CA TRP A 132 9.86 4.20 -25.79
C TRP A 132 11.32 4.07 -25.35
N ASN A 133 12.28 4.10 -26.28
CA ASN A 133 13.69 4.01 -25.92
C ASN A 133 14.15 5.11 -24.94
N ARG A 134 13.56 6.30 -25.01
CA ARG A 134 13.87 7.43 -24.13
C ARG A 134 13.12 7.38 -22.80
N ASN A 135 11.86 6.93 -22.83
CA ASN A 135 10.89 7.15 -21.75
C ASN A 135 10.28 5.83 -21.21
N TRP A 136 10.91 4.69 -21.46
CA TRP A 136 10.36 3.36 -21.11
C TRP A 136 9.97 3.24 -19.63
N ALA A 137 10.69 3.92 -18.73
CA ALA A 137 10.41 3.88 -17.29
C ALA A 137 9.09 4.61 -16.95
N GLU A 138 8.86 5.79 -17.53
CA GLU A 138 7.67 6.61 -17.34
C GLU A 138 6.44 5.93 -17.96
N LEU A 139 6.60 5.41 -19.18
CA LEU A 139 5.55 4.65 -19.87
C LEU A 139 5.21 3.35 -19.11
N GLY A 140 6.22 2.68 -18.55
CA GLY A 140 6.11 1.46 -17.76
C GLY A 140 5.28 1.60 -16.50
N LYS A 141 5.22 2.81 -15.91
CA LYS A 141 4.41 3.09 -14.72
C LYS A 141 2.90 3.15 -15.05
N VAL A 142 2.54 3.48 -16.28
CA VAL A 142 1.14 3.73 -16.68
C VAL A 142 0.52 2.54 -17.41
N ALA A 143 1.23 1.96 -18.38
CA ALA A 143 0.67 0.94 -19.25
C ALA A 143 1.61 -0.26 -19.38
N SER A 144 1.11 -1.48 -19.18
CA SER A 144 1.90 -2.71 -19.33
C SER A 144 2.26 -3.04 -20.78
N LYS A 145 1.43 -2.61 -21.74
CA LYS A 145 1.63 -2.78 -23.19
C LYS A 145 2.37 -1.62 -23.85
N ASN A 146 3.08 -0.79 -23.09
CA ASN A 146 3.78 0.40 -23.56
C ASN A 146 4.77 0.18 -24.72
N ARG A 147 5.26 -1.05 -24.91
CA ARG A 147 6.17 -1.40 -26.01
C ARG A 147 5.45 -1.76 -27.31
N LYS A 148 4.17 -2.14 -27.23
CA LYS A 148 3.39 -2.63 -28.37
C LYS A 148 2.45 -1.56 -28.93
N GLU A 149 1.93 -0.71 -28.08
CA GLU A 149 0.88 0.27 -28.40
C GLU A 149 1.36 1.68 -28.03
N ILE A 150 0.89 2.70 -28.76
CA ILE A 150 1.14 4.10 -28.40
C ILE A 150 0.32 4.39 -27.14
N VAL A 151 1.01 4.73 -26.05
CA VAL A 151 0.34 5.21 -24.82
C VAL A 151 -0.02 6.66 -25.02
N LYS A 152 -1.32 6.97 -24.91
CA LYS A 152 -1.81 8.34 -25.05
C LYS A 152 -1.40 9.18 -23.85
N ASN A 153 -1.12 10.46 -24.09
CA ASN A 153 -0.82 11.41 -23.01
C ASN A 153 -1.96 11.51 -22.01
N GLN A 154 -3.21 11.53 -22.50
CA GLN A 154 -4.38 11.59 -21.64
C GLN A 154 -4.47 10.39 -20.68
N GLU A 155 -4.12 9.18 -21.13
CA GLU A 155 -4.09 7.99 -20.27
C GLU A 155 -3.08 8.13 -19.13
N GLY A 156 -1.91 8.69 -19.43
CA GLY A 156 -0.91 9.01 -18.43
C GLY A 156 -1.38 10.09 -17.45
N ILE A 157 -1.96 11.16 -17.95
CA ILE A 157 -2.52 12.25 -17.13
C ILE A 157 -3.60 11.71 -16.19
N ASP A 158 -4.56 10.94 -16.70
CA ASP A 158 -5.65 10.37 -15.91
C ASP A 158 -5.14 9.40 -14.84
N HIS A 159 -4.16 8.56 -15.19
CA HIS A 159 -3.51 7.66 -14.24
C HIS A 159 -2.91 8.42 -13.06
N TRP A 160 -2.11 9.46 -13.32
CA TRP A 160 -1.41 10.19 -12.27
C TRP A 160 -2.33 11.14 -11.50
N LEU A 161 -3.34 11.74 -12.13
CA LEU A 161 -4.37 12.52 -11.43
C LEU A 161 -5.13 11.65 -10.43
N LYS A 162 -5.49 10.42 -10.82
CA LYS A 162 -6.10 9.45 -9.90
C LYS A 162 -5.17 9.17 -8.71
N LYS A 163 -3.87 8.98 -8.95
CA LYS A 163 -2.87 8.73 -7.91
C LYS A 163 -2.69 9.92 -6.96
N VAL A 164 -2.68 11.15 -7.48
CA VAL A 164 -2.64 12.38 -6.67
C VAL A 164 -3.87 12.44 -5.76
N LYS A 165 -5.07 12.25 -6.32
CA LYS A 165 -6.33 12.25 -5.54
C LYS A 165 -6.36 11.17 -4.46
N GLU A 166 -5.85 9.97 -4.76
CA GLU A 166 -5.69 8.89 -3.77
C GLU A 166 -4.80 9.33 -2.58
N ILE A 167 -3.72 10.06 -2.83
CA ILE A 167 -2.81 10.54 -1.78
C ILE A 167 -3.40 11.73 -1.01
N GLU A 168 -4.07 12.66 -1.68
CA GLU A 168 -4.75 13.79 -1.03
C GLU A 168 -5.81 13.30 -0.05
N ASN A 169 -6.65 12.35 -0.47
CA ASN A 169 -7.62 11.70 0.41
C ASN A 169 -6.96 11.03 1.62
N LYS A 170 -5.79 10.39 1.44
CA LYS A 170 -5.05 9.79 2.58
C LYS A 170 -4.54 10.84 3.55
N ILE A 171 -4.06 11.98 3.05
CA ILE A 171 -3.62 13.10 3.90
C ILE A 171 -4.81 13.67 4.67
N GLU A 172 -5.96 13.82 4.03
CA GLU A 172 -7.21 14.29 4.68
C GLU A 172 -7.68 13.34 5.77
N LEU A 173 -7.63 12.01 5.55
CA LEU A 173 -8.00 11.02 6.57
C LEU A 173 -7.12 11.08 7.82
N ILE A 174 -5.88 11.57 7.66
CA ILE A 174 -4.94 11.66 8.77
C ILE A 174 -5.15 12.95 9.55
N LYS A 175 -5.38 14.09 8.87
CA LYS A 175 -5.45 15.43 9.48
C LYS A 175 -6.53 15.50 10.54
#